data_AF-A0A2G6NYI2-F1
#
_entry.id   AF-A0A2G6NYI2-F1
#
_cell.length_a   1.000
_cell.length_b   1.000
_cell.length_c   1.000
_cell.angle_alpha   90.00
_cell.angle_beta   90.00
_cell.angle_gamma   90.00
#
_symmetry.space_group_name_H-M   'P 1'
#
loop_
_entity.id
_entity.type
_entity.pdbx_description
1 polymer ?
#
loop_
_entity_poly.entity_id
_entity_poly.type
_entity_poly.pdbx_seq_one_letter_code
_entity_poly.pdbx_strand_id
1 'polypeptide(L)'
;ACSIVEQKAFDKKSFQDIYPSDDAFKTNFAHKEFLNTSRNKKIVKYILIKLENKATGQDFDLFSDVNSIEHILPENPDENWGWKASEIEKFRYRLGNLCLLERGINHKIENIVYSEKLQALKRSKFLLTKEIAGNYSEWTPDTISARQSGLAKKAVNIWRIDL
;
A
#
# COMPACT_ATOMS: atom_id res chain seq x y z
N ALA A 1 -7.37 24.61 27.09
CA ALA A 1 -6.13 24.46 26.31
C ALA A 1 -5.80 22.96 26.25
N CYS A 2 -5.42 22.44 25.09
CA CYS A 2 -5.21 21.00 24.90
C CYS A 2 -3.95 20.55 25.66
N SER A 3 -4.11 19.78 26.73
CA SER A 3 -3.07 19.34 27.68
C SER A 3 -2.01 18.40 27.08
N ILE A 4 -2.23 17.93 25.85
CA ILE A 4 -1.33 17.02 25.13
C ILE A 4 0.06 17.64 24.91
N VAL A 5 0.13 18.97 24.75
CA VAL A 5 1.39 19.68 24.42
C VAL A 5 2.38 19.66 25.60
N GLU A 6 1.89 19.64 26.84
CA GLU A 6 2.75 19.78 28.03
C GLU A 6 3.17 18.43 28.62
N GLN A 7 2.32 17.42 28.58
CA GLN A 7 2.58 16.15 29.27
C GLN A 7 3.14 15.04 28.37
N LYS A 8 3.12 15.22 27.03
CA LYS A 8 3.39 14.15 26.03
C LYS A 8 2.62 12.84 26.32
N ALA A 9 1.56 12.93 27.10
CA ALA A 9 0.71 11.83 27.52
C ALA A 9 -0.71 12.20 27.13
N PHE A 10 -1.43 11.23 26.58
CA PHE A 10 -2.85 11.36 26.28
C PHE A 10 -3.57 10.15 26.88
N ASP A 11 -4.76 10.39 27.40
CA ASP A 11 -5.62 9.28 27.82
C ASP A 11 -6.14 8.58 26.57
N LYS A 12 -5.71 7.33 26.37
CA LYS A 12 -6.14 6.51 25.22
C LYS A 12 -7.67 6.37 25.19
N LYS A 13 -8.34 6.34 26.35
CA LYS A 13 -9.80 6.24 26.43
C LYS A 13 -10.51 7.43 25.79
N SER A 14 -9.87 8.59 25.70
CA SER A 14 -10.43 9.76 24.99
C SER A 14 -10.65 9.52 23.49
N PHE A 15 -10.05 8.48 22.91
CA PHE A 15 -10.22 8.09 21.52
C PHE A 15 -11.27 6.98 21.31
N GLN A 16 -11.86 6.44 22.38
CA GLN A 16 -12.73 5.27 22.31
C GLN A 16 -13.94 5.48 21.38
N ASP A 17 -14.52 6.68 21.38
CA ASP A 17 -15.69 7.02 20.55
C ASP A 17 -15.37 7.12 19.05
N ILE A 18 -14.11 7.36 18.69
CA ILE A 18 -13.67 7.51 17.29
C ILE A 18 -12.83 6.34 16.79
N TYR A 19 -12.43 5.44 17.70
CA TYR A 19 -11.57 4.31 17.37
C TYR A 19 -12.41 3.20 16.70
N PRO A 20 -12.15 2.88 15.42
CA PRO A 20 -12.94 1.87 14.73
C PRO A 20 -12.68 0.49 15.32
N SER A 21 -13.70 -0.37 15.31
CA SER A 21 -13.48 -1.80 15.55
C SER A 21 -12.53 -2.39 14.50
N ASP A 22 -11.87 -3.50 14.82
CA ASP A 22 -10.97 -4.18 13.90
C ASP A 22 -11.65 -4.52 12.56
N ASP A 23 -12.92 -4.92 12.58
CA ASP A 23 -13.70 -5.22 11.37
C ASP A 23 -14.02 -3.98 10.55
N ALA A 24 -14.39 -2.88 11.21
CA ALA A 24 -14.60 -1.59 10.55
C ALA A 24 -13.29 -1.08 9.93
N PHE A 25 -12.17 -1.18 10.65
CA PHE A 25 -10.85 -0.81 10.15
C PHE A 25 -10.48 -1.65 8.92
N LYS A 26 -10.58 -2.98 9.01
CA LYS A 26 -10.26 -3.89 7.89
C LYS A 26 -11.11 -3.57 6.66
N THR A 27 -12.41 -3.34 6.85
CA THR A 27 -13.34 -3.00 5.76
C THR A 27 -12.97 -1.67 5.10
N ASN A 28 -12.72 -0.63 5.90
CA ASN A 28 -12.33 0.68 5.38
C ASN A 28 -10.98 0.64 4.67
N PHE A 29 -10.00 -0.09 5.24
CA PHE A 29 -8.68 -0.27 4.64
C PHE A 29 -8.75 -1.06 3.33
N ALA A 30 -9.55 -2.13 3.29
CA ALA A 30 -9.75 -2.95 2.09
C ALA A 30 -10.27 -2.12 0.91
N HIS A 31 -11.01 -1.03 1.19
CA HIS A 31 -11.57 -0.13 0.19
C HIS A 31 -10.83 1.20 0.01
N LYS A 32 -9.69 1.39 0.67
CA LYS A 32 -9.02 2.68 0.68
C LYS A 32 -8.32 3.00 -0.65
N GLU A 33 -8.50 4.24 -1.10
CA GLU A 33 -7.86 4.80 -2.29
C GLU A 33 -7.10 6.07 -1.95
N PHE A 34 -6.05 6.33 -2.72
CA PHE A 34 -5.19 7.49 -2.61
C PHE A 34 -4.90 8.07 -4.00
N LEU A 35 -5.54 9.19 -4.33
CA LEU A 35 -5.22 9.96 -5.54
C LEU A 35 -3.73 10.30 -5.57
N ASN A 36 -3.14 10.39 -6.76
CA ASN A 36 -1.71 10.64 -6.94
C ASN A 36 -1.32 12.11 -6.68
N THR A 37 -1.34 12.51 -5.41
CA THR A 37 -0.90 13.83 -4.94
C THR A 37 0.37 13.69 -4.11
N SER A 38 1.18 14.75 -4.04
CA SER A 38 2.41 14.76 -3.23
C SER A 38 2.15 14.49 -1.73
N ARG A 39 1.01 14.94 -1.19
CA ARG A 39 0.56 14.57 0.17
C ARG A 39 0.27 13.08 0.29
N ASN A 40 -0.54 12.54 -0.61
CA ASN A 40 -0.94 11.14 -0.57
C ASN A 40 0.22 10.18 -0.80
N LYS A 41 1.19 10.53 -1.66
CA LYS A 41 2.43 9.76 -1.84
C LYS A 41 3.16 9.55 -0.51
N LYS A 42 3.26 10.58 0.34
CA LYS A 42 3.89 10.46 1.66
C LYS A 42 3.11 9.50 2.57
N ILE A 43 1.78 9.57 2.54
CA ILE A 43 0.90 8.69 3.33
C ILE A 43 1.00 7.24 2.85
N VAL A 44 0.91 7.00 1.54
CA VAL A 44 1.06 5.66 0.96
C VAL A 44 2.42 5.08 1.27
N LYS A 45 3.51 5.86 1.10
CA LYS A 45 4.87 5.40 1.41
C LYS A 45 4.99 5.00 2.88
N TYR A 46 4.43 5.80 3.79
CA TYR A 46 4.36 5.46 5.21
C TYR A 46 3.62 4.15 5.45
N ILE A 47 2.42 3.98 4.89
CA ILE A 47 1.61 2.77 5.05
C ILE A 47 2.37 1.53 4.56
N LEU A 48 2.93 1.59 3.35
CA LEU A 48 3.64 0.46 2.76
C LEU A 48 4.92 0.11 3.54
N ILE A 49 5.68 1.11 4.00
CA ILE A 49 6.88 0.87 4.82
C ILE A 49 6.51 0.25 6.17
N LYS A 50 5.44 0.72 6.83
CA LYS A 50 5.00 0.09 8.08
C LYS A 50 4.56 -1.36 7.89
N LEU A 51 3.86 -1.66 6.80
CA LEU A 51 3.49 -3.02 6.44
C LEU A 51 4.73 -3.89 6.18
N GLU A 52 5.70 -3.36 5.44
CA GLU A 52 6.94 -4.03 5.11
C GLU A 52 7.81 -4.31 6.34
N ASN A 53 8.01 -3.31 7.22
CA ASN A 53 8.71 -3.44 8.49
C ASN A 53 8.03 -4.51 9.37
N LYS A 54 6.70 -4.51 9.43
CA LYS A 54 5.95 -5.52 10.19
C LYS A 54 6.13 -6.94 9.62
N ALA A 55 6.20 -7.08 8.30
CA ALA A 55 6.35 -8.36 7.62
C ALA A 55 7.77 -8.94 7.74
N THR A 56 8.79 -8.08 7.75
CA THR A 56 10.21 -8.48 7.72
C THR A 56 10.91 -8.40 9.07
N GLY A 57 10.37 -7.62 10.02
CA GLY A 57 11.06 -7.24 11.25
C GLY A 57 12.20 -6.23 11.04
N GLN A 58 12.36 -5.69 9.83
CA GLN A 58 13.36 -4.68 9.50
C GLN A 58 12.84 -3.26 9.75
N ASP A 59 13.75 -2.28 9.77
CA ASP A 59 13.39 -0.86 9.86
C ASP A 59 13.80 -0.12 8.57
N PHE A 60 12.92 -0.13 7.57
CA PHE A 60 13.13 0.62 6.34
C PHE A 60 12.92 2.12 6.57
N ASP A 61 13.88 2.93 6.10
CA ASP A 61 13.81 4.39 6.20
C ASP A 61 12.70 4.98 5.31
N LEU A 62 11.79 5.71 5.95
CA LEU A 62 10.68 6.43 5.34
C LEU A 62 11.13 7.54 4.38
N PHE A 63 12.23 8.20 4.70
CA PHE A 63 12.74 9.37 3.98
C PHE A 63 13.72 9.00 2.87
N SER A 64 14.04 7.71 2.74
CA SER A 64 14.95 7.21 1.72
C SER A 64 14.48 7.50 0.29
N ASP A 65 15.27 8.25 -0.46
CA ASP A 65 14.98 8.62 -1.86
C ASP A 65 15.26 7.51 -2.87
N VAL A 66 15.90 6.42 -2.45
CA VAL A 66 16.14 5.25 -3.30
C VAL A 66 14.91 4.33 -3.43
N ASN A 67 13.89 4.55 -2.60
CA ASN A 67 12.65 3.77 -2.58
C ASN A 67 11.49 4.63 -3.11
N SER A 68 10.75 4.08 -4.07
CA SER A 68 9.59 4.71 -4.71
C SER A 68 8.32 3.89 -4.50
N ILE A 69 7.18 4.48 -4.83
CA ILE A 69 5.91 3.76 -4.95
C ILE A 69 5.75 3.40 -6.41
N GLU A 70 5.50 2.12 -6.68
CA GLU A 70 5.15 1.64 -8.00
C GLU A 70 3.63 1.44 -8.11
N HIS A 71 3.09 1.83 -9.27
CA HIS A 71 1.72 1.55 -9.69
C HIS A 71 1.77 0.32 -10.60
N ILE A 72 1.33 -0.83 -10.10
CA ILE A 72 1.44 -2.07 -10.89
C ILE A 72 0.58 -1.97 -12.13
N LEU A 73 -0.73 -1.75 -11.99
CA LEU A 73 -1.57 -1.19 -13.05
C LEU A 73 -1.16 0.29 -13.22
N PRO A 74 -0.63 0.69 -14.39
CA PRO A 74 -0.25 2.05 -14.65
C PRO A 74 -1.39 3.02 -14.46
N GLU A 75 -1.01 4.28 -14.32
CA GLU A 75 -1.97 5.37 -14.31
C GLU A 75 -2.74 5.47 -15.63
N ASN A 76 -2.04 5.39 -16.74
CA ASN A 76 -2.64 5.40 -18.08
C ASN A 76 -2.19 4.10 -18.75
N PRO A 77 -2.83 2.96 -18.44
CA PRO A 77 -2.50 1.70 -19.08
C PRO A 77 -2.90 1.75 -20.55
N ASP A 78 -2.11 1.10 -21.39
CA ASP A 78 -2.46 0.91 -22.80
C ASP A 78 -3.44 -0.27 -22.97
N GLU A 79 -3.81 -0.54 -24.21
CA GLU A 79 -4.71 -1.65 -24.55
C GLU A 79 -4.15 -3.04 -24.18
N ASN A 80 -2.83 -3.19 -24.07
CA ASN A 80 -2.19 -4.46 -23.76
C ASN A 80 -2.47 -4.94 -22.32
N TRP A 81 -2.93 -4.04 -21.45
CA TRP A 81 -3.39 -4.41 -20.12
C TRP A 81 -4.74 -5.16 -20.14
N GLY A 82 -5.58 -4.94 -21.15
CA GLY A 82 -6.90 -5.59 -21.25
C GLY A 82 -7.92 -5.13 -20.20
N TRP A 83 -7.67 -3.99 -19.54
CA TRP A 83 -8.58 -3.42 -18.54
C TRP A 83 -9.63 -2.52 -19.18
N LYS A 84 -10.87 -2.56 -18.68
CA LYS A 84 -11.91 -1.61 -19.10
C LYS A 84 -11.67 -0.25 -18.44
N ALA A 85 -12.05 0.83 -19.12
CA ALA A 85 -11.93 2.19 -18.59
C ALA A 85 -12.58 2.36 -17.20
N SER A 86 -13.77 1.76 -16.99
CA SER A 86 -14.48 1.79 -15.71
C SER A 86 -13.81 0.99 -14.60
N GLU A 87 -12.99 0.01 -14.94
CA GLU A 87 -12.17 -0.73 -13.97
C GLU A 87 -10.93 0.07 -13.62
N ILE A 88 -10.26 0.66 -14.61
CA ILE A 88 -9.07 1.52 -14.41
C ILE A 88 -9.40 2.66 -13.44
N GLU A 89 -10.52 3.35 -13.65
CA GLU A 89 -10.97 4.45 -12.79
C GLU A 89 -11.12 4.02 -11.32
N LYS A 90 -11.72 2.85 -11.08
CA LYS A 90 -11.96 2.30 -9.74
C LYS A 90 -10.70 1.77 -9.07
N PHE A 91 -9.76 1.22 -9.85
CA PHE A 91 -8.69 0.40 -9.29
C PHE A 91 -7.30 1.04 -9.31
N ARG A 92 -7.02 2.02 -10.17
CA ARG A 92 -5.67 2.60 -10.33
C ARG A 92 -5.08 3.20 -9.06
N TYR A 93 -5.92 3.72 -8.17
CA TYR A 93 -5.53 4.38 -6.91
C TYR A 93 -5.76 3.54 -5.65
N ARG A 94 -6.12 2.26 -5.82
CA ARG A 94 -6.27 1.32 -4.72
C ARG A 94 -4.93 1.04 -4.08
N LEU A 95 -4.89 0.96 -2.75
CA LEU A 95 -3.65 0.58 -2.07
C LEU A 95 -3.17 -0.83 -2.46
N GLY A 96 -4.11 -1.71 -2.84
CA GLY A 96 -3.80 -3.01 -3.43
C GLY A 96 -2.99 -2.92 -4.72
N ASN A 97 -3.12 -1.84 -5.50
CA ASN A 97 -2.39 -1.61 -6.74
C ASN A 97 -0.96 -1.06 -6.50
N LEU A 98 -0.67 -0.62 -5.28
CA LEU A 98 0.56 0.10 -4.95
C LEU A 98 1.53 -0.83 -4.19
N CYS A 99 2.81 -0.74 -4.54
CA CYS A 99 3.88 -1.44 -3.84
C CYS A 99 5.13 -0.57 -3.68
N LEU A 100 6.01 -0.96 -2.77
CA LEU A 100 7.34 -0.35 -2.68
C LEU A 100 8.23 -0.97 -3.75
N LEU A 101 8.99 -0.13 -4.43
CA LEU A 101 9.98 -0.60 -5.40
C LEU A 101 11.17 0.35 -5.43
N GLU A 102 12.36 -0.21 -5.58
CA GLU A 102 13.58 0.56 -5.75
C GLU A 102 13.47 1.44 -7.00
N ARG A 103 13.81 2.72 -6.87
CA ARG A 103 13.62 3.72 -7.93
C ARG A 103 14.29 3.33 -9.24
N GLY A 104 15.47 2.72 -9.17
CA GLY A 104 16.21 2.23 -10.34
C GLY A 104 15.55 1.02 -11.03
N ILE A 105 14.81 0.18 -10.29
CA ILE A 105 14.00 -0.89 -10.90
C ILE A 105 12.73 -0.29 -11.48
N ASN A 106 12.07 0.59 -10.73
CA ASN A 106 10.82 1.23 -11.14
C ASN A 106 10.97 2.01 -12.46
N HIS A 107 12.02 2.82 -12.57
CA HIS A 107 12.35 3.54 -13.81
C HIS A 107 12.61 2.61 -15.00
N LYS A 108 13.04 1.36 -14.80
CA LYS A 108 13.33 0.44 -15.91
C LYS A 108 12.08 -0.26 -16.45
N ILE A 109 11.06 -0.45 -15.60
CA ILE A 109 9.85 -1.18 -15.99
C ILE A 109 8.71 -0.28 -16.44
N GLU A 110 8.65 0.95 -15.94
CA GLU A 110 7.64 1.95 -16.34
C GLU A 110 6.22 1.34 -16.53
N ASN A 111 5.70 1.38 -17.76
CA ASN A 111 4.34 0.97 -18.10
C ASN A 111 4.27 -0.40 -18.80
N ILE A 112 5.34 -1.21 -18.78
CA ILE A 112 5.31 -2.54 -19.38
C ILE A 112 4.18 -3.40 -18.78
N VAL A 113 3.71 -4.38 -19.54
CA VAL A 113 2.62 -5.27 -19.11
C VAL A 113 3.00 -6.07 -17.87
N TYR A 114 1.99 -6.48 -17.11
CA TYR A 114 2.19 -7.15 -15.82
C TYR A 114 3.10 -8.38 -15.89
N SER A 115 2.93 -9.21 -16.93
CA SER A 115 3.73 -10.43 -17.13
C SER A 115 5.23 -10.15 -17.18
N GLU A 116 5.63 -8.99 -17.73
CA GLU A 116 7.02 -8.54 -17.77
C GLU A 116 7.44 -7.91 -16.43
N LYS A 117 6.55 -7.13 -15.78
CA LYS A 117 6.81 -6.57 -14.44
C LYS A 117 7.15 -7.65 -13.42
N LEU A 118 6.55 -8.84 -13.50
CA LEU A 118 6.77 -9.95 -12.56
C LEU A 118 8.26 -10.24 -12.32
N GLN A 119 9.10 -10.21 -13.36
CA GLN A 119 10.54 -10.49 -13.20
C GLN A 119 11.26 -9.41 -12.40
N ALA A 120 10.87 -8.15 -12.58
CA ALA A 120 11.42 -7.04 -11.81
C ALA A 120 10.93 -7.06 -10.36
N LEU A 121 9.65 -7.35 -10.14
CA LEU A 121 9.07 -7.46 -8.79
C LEU A 121 9.74 -8.58 -7.97
N LYS A 122 10.04 -9.73 -8.58
CA LYS A 122 10.80 -10.83 -7.94
C LYS A 122 12.19 -10.41 -7.46
N ARG A 123 12.81 -9.44 -8.12
CA ARG A 123 14.16 -8.94 -7.81
C ARG A 123 14.17 -7.82 -6.79
N SER A 124 13.02 -7.26 -6.41
CA SER A 124 12.95 -6.21 -5.40
C SER A 124 13.50 -6.72 -4.07
N LYS A 125 14.05 -5.85 -3.23
CA LYS A 125 14.42 -6.17 -1.86
C LYS A 125 13.20 -6.32 -0.94
N PHE A 126 12.08 -5.71 -1.29
CA PHE A 126 10.86 -5.68 -0.48
C PHE A 126 10.11 -7.01 -0.56
N LEU A 127 9.89 -7.63 0.60
CA LEU A 127 9.19 -8.91 0.76
C LEU A 127 7.76 -8.82 0.23
N LEU A 128 7.00 -7.79 0.61
CA LEU A 128 5.60 -7.67 0.16
C LEU A 128 5.49 -7.43 -1.36
N THR A 129 6.54 -6.91 -1.98
CA THR A 129 6.62 -6.76 -3.44
C THR A 129 6.98 -8.09 -4.12
N LYS A 130 7.90 -8.87 -3.55
CA LYS A 130 8.18 -10.24 -4.04
C LYS A 130 6.96 -11.16 -3.93
N GLU A 131 6.21 -11.06 -2.83
CA GLU A 131 4.97 -11.83 -2.61
C GLU A 131 3.97 -11.62 -3.76
N ILE A 132 3.91 -10.42 -4.35
CA ILE A 132 3.03 -10.16 -5.49
C ILE A 132 3.35 -11.09 -6.63
N ALA A 133 4.62 -11.17 -7.01
CA ALA A 133 5.06 -11.97 -8.14
C ALA A 133 5.10 -13.48 -7.86
N GLY A 134 5.05 -13.88 -6.59
CA GLY A 134 4.92 -15.28 -6.18
C GLY A 134 3.48 -15.77 -6.09
N ASN A 135 2.54 -14.88 -5.72
CA ASN A 135 1.17 -15.26 -5.39
C ASN A 135 0.14 -14.93 -6.47
N TYR A 136 0.46 -14.02 -7.40
CA TYR A 136 -0.46 -13.55 -8.43
C TYR A 136 0.19 -13.67 -9.80
N SER A 137 -0.39 -14.50 -10.66
CA SER A 137 0.03 -14.65 -12.06
C SER A 137 -0.60 -13.60 -12.98
N GLU A 138 -1.72 -13.01 -12.56
CA GLU A 138 -2.48 -12.04 -13.31
C GLU A 138 -2.82 -10.82 -12.45
N TRP A 139 -2.90 -9.64 -13.08
CA TRP A 139 -3.25 -8.39 -12.40
C TRP A 139 -4.62 -7.91 -12.86
N THR A 140 -5.64 -8.30 -12.10
CA THR A 140 -7.06 -8.03 -12.37
C THR A 140 -7.69 -7.25 -11.19
N PRO A 141 -8.93 -6.75 -11.34
CA PRO A 141 -9.70 -6.18 -10.23
C PRO A 141 -9.74 -7.07 -8.97
N ASP A 142 -9.90 -8.38 -9.18
CA ASP A 142 -9.97 -9.36 -8.09
C ASP A 142 -8.61 -9.53 -7.41
N THR A 143 -7.51 -9.54 -8.18
CA THR A 143 -6.16 -9.57 -7.63
C THR A 143 -5.89 -8.37 -6.73
N ILE A 144 -6.22 -7.16 -7.19
CA ILE A 144 -6.03 -5.93 -6.42
C ILE A 144 -6.87 -5.96 -5.13
N SER A 145 -8.13 -6.39 -5.23
CA SER A 145 -9.04 -6.49 -4.09
C SER A 145 -8.58 -7.53 -3.06
N ALA A 146 -8.17 -8.71 -3.53
CA ALA A 146 -7.65 -9.79 -2.69
C ALA A 146 -6.36 -9.36 -1.98
N ARG A 147 -5.43 -8.74 -2.72
CA ARG A 147 -4.19 -8.22 -2.13
C ARG A 147 -4.47 -7.16 -1.07
N GLN A 148 -5.31 -6.17 -1.36
CA GLN A 148 -5.60 -5.10 -0.41
C GLN A 148 -6.29 -5.63 0.85
N SER A 149 -7.17 -6.63 0.70
CA SER A 149 -7.79 -7.33 1.83
C SER A 149 -6.75 -8.09 2.67
N GLY A 150 -5.75 -8.70 2.03
CA GLY A 150 -4.60 -9.30 2.71
C GLY A 150 -3.77 -8.28 3.49
N LEU A 151 -3.53 -7.10 2.90
CA LEU A 151 -2.86 -5.99 3.58
C LEU A 151 -3.68 -5.47 4.77
N ALA A 152 -5.01 -5.41 4.66
CA ALA A 152 -5.88 -4.99 5.75
C ALA A 152 -5.73 -5.87 7.01
N LYS A 153 -5.59 -7.19 6.82
CA LYS A 153 -5.35 -8.15 7.91
C LYS A 153 -3.99 -7.93 8.59
N LYS A 154 -2.97 -7.50 7.85
CA LYS A 154 -1.67 -7.13 8.41
C LYS A 154 -1.74 -5.77 9.13
N ALA A 155 -2.41 -4.80 8.49
CA ALA A 155 -2.56 -3.42 8.93
C ALA A 155 -3.22 -3.27 10.31
N VAL A 156 -4.27 -4.05 10.60
CA VAL A 156 -5.00 -3.94 11.87
C VAL A 156 -4.08 -4.14 13.08
N ASN A 157 -3.04 -4.97 12.95
CA ASN A 157 -2.08 -5.26 14.01
C ASN A 157 -0.92 -4.24 14.12
N ILE A 158 -0.86 -3.27 13.21
CA ILE A 158 0.19 -2.22 13.20
C ILE A 158 -0.28 -0.99 13.97
N TRP A 159 -1.53 -0.58 13.74
CA TRP A 159 -2.11 0.64 14.30
C TRP A 159 -3.12 0.35 15.41
N ARG A 160 -3.09 -0.87 15.97
CA ARG A 160 -3.94 -1.21 17.10
C ARG A 160 -3.57 -0.37 18.31
N ILE A 161 -4.56 0.30 18.88
CA ILE A 161 -4.44 0.94 20.19
C ILE A 161 -5.13 0.01 21.18
N ASP A 162 -4.36 -0.51 22.14
CA ASP A 162 -4.95 -1.16 23.31
C ASP A 162 -5.56 -0.03 24.19
N LEU A 163 -6.88 0.12 24.10
CA LEU A 163 -7.71 1.08 24.84
C LEU A 163 -8.01 0.59 26.27
#